data_AF-A0AAU2WRT5-F1
#
_entry.id   AF-A0AAU2WRT5-F1
#
_cell.length_a   1.000
_cell.length_b   1.000
_cell.length_c   1.000
_cell.angle_alpha   90.00
_cell.angle_beta   90.00
_cell.angle_gamma   90.00
#
_symmetry.space_group_name_H-M   'P 1'
#
loop_
_entity.id
_entity.type
_entity.pdbx_description
1 polymer ?
#
loop_
_entity_poly.entity_id
_entity_poly.type
_entity_poly.pdbx_seq_one_letter_code
_entity_poly.pdbx_strand_id
1 'polypeptide(L)'
;MNWTWPPPRSCASRPPTAPAEHRQVGVDLSVVTFCDCAGLSALLGATRIARSHGTDLHLQAVPARLAKLLRVSHTRGAFVIDDRQLDTQRGC
;
A
#
# COMPACT_ATOMS: atom_id res chain seq x y z
N MET A 1 17.40 -22.17 5.56
CA MET A 1 16.02 -21.67 5.67
C MET A 1 15.76 -20.74 4.50
N ASN A 2 15.21 -21.29 3.42
CA ASN A 2 15.05 -20.66 2.12
C ASN A 2 13.61 -20.12 2.01
N TRP A 3 13.45 -18.80 2.04
CA TRP A 3 12.17 -18.13 1.80
C TRP A 3 12.00 -17.82 0.31
N THR A 4 11.68 -18.84 -0.49
CA THR A 4 11.25 -18.65 -1.87
C THR A 4 9.84 -18.10 -1.88
N TRP A 5 9.74 -16.79 -2.09
CA TRP A 5 8.53 -16.10 -2.51
C TRP A 5 7.96 -16.75 -3.80
N PRO A 6 6.63 -16.92 -3.95
CA PRO A 6 6.05 -17.53 -5.14
C PRO A 6 6.29 -16.64 -6.38
N PRO A 7 6.53 -17.23 -7.57
CA PRO A 7 6.64 -16.46 -8.81
C PRO A 7 5.33 -15.72 -9.09
N PRO A 8 5.36 -14.51 -9.70
CA PRO A 8 4.14 -13.80 -10.06
C PRO A 8 3.31 -14.65 -11.02
N ARG A 9 2.04 -14.87 -10.68
CA ARG A 9 1.05 -15.46 -11.60
C ARG A 9 0.93 -14.52 -12.79
N SER A 10 1.18 -15.02 -14.00
CA SER A 10 0.89 -14.34 -15.26
C SER A 10 -0.62 -14.12 -15.38
N CYS A 11 -1.11 -13.04 -14.80
CA CYS A 11 -2.46 -12.57 -15.09
C CYS A 11 -2.38 -11.90 -16.47
N ALA A 12 -2.90 -12.57 -17.49
CA ALA A 12 -3.06 -12.00 -18.82
C ALA A 12 -3.73 -10.62 -18.71
N SER A 13 -3.00 -9.57 -19.07
CA SER A 13 -3.47 -8.20 -18.97
C SER A 13 -4.51 -7.93 -20.06
N ARG A 14 -5.78 -7.84 -19.65
CA ARG A 14 -6.82 -7.18 -20.45
C ARG A 14 -6.46 -5.68 -20.55
N PRO A 15 -6.40 -5.06 -21.74
CA PRO A 15 -6.10 -3.64 -21.84
C PRO A 15 -7.26 -2.82 -21.23
N PRO A 16 -7.00 -1.90 -20.28
CA PRO A 16 -8.02 -0.97 -19.84
C PRO A 16 -8.15 0.15 -20.88
N THR A 17 -9.26 0.13 -21.63
CA THR A 17 -9.67 1.26 -22.49
C THR A 17 -10.54 2.20 -21.67
N ALA A 18 -9.92 3.07 -20.87
CA ALA A 18 -10.56 4.23 -20.26
C ALA A 18 -9.51 5.31 -20.02
N PRO A 19 -9.83 6.61 -20.20
CA PRO A 19 -8.91 7.69 -19.90
C PRO A 19 -8.48 7.59 -18.43
N ALA A 20 -7.18 7.72 -18.18
CA ALA A 20 -6.55 7.51 -16.89
C ALA A 20 -6.97 8.56 -15.86
N GLU A 21 -8.18 8.43 -15.33
CA GLU A 21 -8.47 8.87 -13.97
C GLU A 21 -7.50 8.11 -13.06
N HIS A 22 -6.54 8.82 -12.47
CA HIS A 22 -5.55 8.25 -11.56
C HIS A 22 -6.30 7.52 -10.43
N ARG A 23 -6.47 6.21 -10.59
CA ARG A 23 -7.11 5.36 -9.60
C ARG A 23 -6.17 5.31 -8.41
N GLN A 24 -6.65 5.67 -7.24
CA GLN A 24 -5.90 5.59 -5.98
C GLN A 24 -6.53 4.52 -5.10
N VAL A 25 -5.71 3.72 -4.44
CA VAL A 25 -6.14 2.73 -3.45
C VAL A 25 -5.66 3.19 -2.08
N GLY A 26 -6.59 3.66 -1.24
CA GLY A 26 -6.32 4.02 0.15
C GLY A 26 -6.34 2.80 1.06
N VAL A 27 -5.32 2.66 1.91
CA VAL A 27 -5.22 1.64 2.94
C VAL A 27 -5.18 2.33 4.30
N ASP A 28 -6.26 2.20 5.07
CA ASP A 28 -6.32 2.69 6.44
C ASP A 28 -5.52 1.79 7.39
N LEU A 29 -4.59 2.39 8.12
CA LEU A 29 -3.73 1.70 9.09
C LEU A 29 -4.03 2.11 10.53
N SER A 30 -5.16 2.79 10.79
CA SER A 30 -5.49 3.36 12.10
C SER A 30 -5.53 2.32 13.22
N VAL A 31 -6.00 1.11 12.91
CA VAL A 31 -6.15 -0.02 13.85
C VAL A 31 -4.94 -0.97 13.85
N VAL A 32 -3.91 -0.70 13.06
CA VAL A 32 -2.72 -1.57 12.97
C VAL A 32 -1.85 -1.35 14.21
N THR A 33 -1.89 -2.30 15.14
CA THR A 33 -1.16 -2.24 16.41
C THR A 33 0.28 -2.74 16.29
N PHE A 34 0.56 -3.61 15.32
CA PHE A 34 1.86 -4.21 15.08
C PHE A 34 2.09 -4.51 13.59
N CYS A 35 3.32 -4.31 13.13
CA CYS A 35 3.77 -4.64 11.78
C CYS A 35 5.24 -5.08 11.89
N ASP A 36 5.54 -6.27 11.39
CA ASP A 36 6.88 -6.83 11.32
C ASP A 36 7.38 -6.88 9.87
N CYS A 37 8.46 -7.63 9.62
CA CYS A 37 8.99 -7.83 8.28
C CYS A 37 7.97 -8.48 7.32
N ALA A 38 7.08 -9.35 7.82
CA ALA A 38 6.05 -9.98 7.00
C ALA A 38 4.95 -8.98 6.63
N GLY A 39 4.50 -8.16 7.59
CA GLY A 39 3.56 -7.06 7.33
C GLY A 39 4.11 -6.03 6.34
N LEU A 40 5.39 -5.67 6.48
CA LEU A 40 6.06 -4.75 5.55
C LEU A 40 6.17 -5.36 4.14
N SER A 41 6.49 -6.66 4.04
CA SER A 41 6.55 -7.36 2.75
C SER A 41 5.18 -7.42 2.08
N ALA A 42 4.11 -7.62 2.85
CA ALA A 42 2.74 -7.60 2.34
C ALA A 42 2.36 -6.22 1.78
N LEU A 43 2.70 -5.13 2.49
CA LEU A 43 2.46 -3.76 2.01
C LEU A 43 3.25 -3.44 0.73
N LEU A 44 4.52 -3.86 0.66
CA LEU A 44 5.34 -3.71 -0.54
C LEU A 44 4.77 -4.51 -1.73
N GLY A 45 4.29 -5.73 -1.48
CA GLY A 45 3.61 -6.55 -2.48
C GLY A 45 2.34 -5.89 -3.00
N ALA A 46 1.49 -5.37 -2.11
CA ALA A 46 0.29 -4.63 -2.46
C ALA A 46 0.60 -3.38 -3.30
N THR A 47 1.65 -2.64 -2.93
CA THR A 47 2.10 -1.46 -3.69
C THR A 47 2.57 -1.84 -5.10
N ARG A 48 3.28 -2.97 -5.24
CA ARG A 48 3.73 -3.46 -6.54
C ARG A 48 2.57 -3.93 -7.43
N ILE A 49 1.57 -4.59 -6.84
CA ILE A 49 0.36 -5.00 -7.54
C ILE A 49 -0.41 -3.75 -8.01
N ALA A 50 -0.65 -2.79 -7.12
CA ALA A 50 -1.29 -1.52 -7.45
C ALA A 50 -0.60 -0.84 -8.64
N ARG A 51 0.73 -0.68 -8.58
CA ARG A 51 1.51 -0.08 -9.67
C ARG A 51 1.41 -0.86 -10.98
N SER A 52 1.36 -2.19 -10.94
CA SER A 52 1.16 -3.00 -12.15
C SER A 52 -0.19 -2.79 -12.83
N HIS A 53 -1.18 -2.29 -12.09
CA HIS A 53 -2.51 -1.90 -12.58
C HIS A 53 -2.61 -0.40 -12.89
N GLY A 54 -1.50 0.36 -12.84
CA GLY A 54 -1.50 1.80 -13.08
C GLY A 54 -2.18 2.62 -11.97
N THR A 55 -2.26 2.07 -10.76
CA THR A 55 -2.83 2.73 -9.58
C THR A 55 -1.77 2.87 -8.49
N ASP A 56 -1.84 3.96 -7.72
CA ASP A 56 -0.99 4.15 -6.55
C ASP A 56 -1.68 3.69 -5.27
N LEU A 57 -0.89 3.08 -4.38
CA LEU A 57 -1.33 2.69 -3.06
C LEU A 57 -0.94 3.77 -2.04
N HIS A 58 -1.95 4.33 -1.39
CA HIS A 58 -1.81 5.40 -0.40
C HIS A 58 -2.04 4.84 1.00
N LEU A 59 -1.06 5.00 1.88
CA LEU A 59 -1.20 4.63 3.29
C LEU A 59 -1.82 5.79 4.06
N GLN A 60 -2.92 5.51 4.75
CA GLN A 60 -3.70 6.48 5.54
C GLN A 60 -3.60 6.16 7.02
N ALA A 61 -3.75 7.20 7.86
CA ALA A 61 -3.73 7.09 9.32
C ALA A 61 -2.52 6.28 9.85
N VAL A 62 -1.33 6.49 9.26
CA VAL A 62 -0.12 5.72 9.59
C VAL A 62 0.26 5.94 11.07
N PRO A 63 0.17 4.93 11.95
CA PRO A 63 0.47 5.11 13.35
C PRO A 63 1.96 5.45 13.54
N ALA A 64 2.29 6.28 14.54
CA ALA A 64 3.64 6.77 14.77
C ALA A 64 4.70 5.65 14.88
N ARG A 65 4.30 4.49 15.44
CA ARG A 65 5.13 3.29 15.51
C ARG A 65 5.48 2.75 14.12
N LEU A 66 4.50 2.66 13.23
CA LEU A 66 4.70 2.19 11.86
C LEU A 66 5.51 3.21 11.06
N ALA A 67 5.24 4.51 11.21
CA ALA A 67 6.04 5.56 10.61
C ALA A 67 7.52 5.46 11.04
N LYS A 68 7.78 5.18 12.32
CA LYS A 68 9.14 4.94 12.85
C LYS A 68 9.77 3.70 12.23
N LEU A 69 9.03 2.59 12.13
CA LEU A 69 9.51 1.37 11.48
C LEU A 69 9.90 1.60 10.03
N LEU A 70 9.05 2.28 9.25
CA LEU A 70 9.32 2.62 7.86
C LEU A 70 10.57 3.50 7.73
N ARG A 71 10.79 4.42 8.69
CA ARG A 71 11.99 5.28 8.73
C ARG A 71 13.27 4.48 8.96
N VAL A 72 13.27 3.63 9.98
CA VAL A 72 14.46 2.84 10.35
C VAL A 72 14.80 1.82 9.27
N SER A 73 13.77 1.21 8.66
CA SER A 73 13.94 0.27 7.56
C SER A 73 14.23 0.93 6.20
N HIS A 74 14.29 2.26 6.13
CA HIS A 74 14.49 3.03 4.88
C HIS A 74 13.45 2.72 3.79
N THR A 75 12.28 2.20 4.16
CA THR A 75 11.21 1.82 3.22
C THR A 75 10.16 2.90 3.03
N ARG A 76 10.26 4.05 3.73
CA ARG A 76 9.30 5.16 3.58
C ARG A 76 9.09 5.58 2.12
N GLY A 77 10.15 5.64 1.32
CA GLY A 77 10.08 6.07 -0.08
C GLY A 77 9.36 5.10 -1.02
N ALA A 78 9.07 3.88 -0.57
CA ALA A 78 8.29 2.92 -1.33
C ALA A 78 6.78 3.25 -1.29
N PHE A 79 6.33 4.01 -0.30
CA PHE A 79 4.92 4.25 -0.02
C PHE A 79 4.55 5.71 -0.23
N VAL A 80 3.38 5.96 -0.80
CA VAL A 80 2.75 7.28 -0.77
C VAL A 80 1.97 7.36 0.54
N ILE A 81 2.36 8.27 1.43
CA ILE A 81 1.66 8.49 2.69
C ILE A 81 0.73 9.66 2.48
N ASP A 82 -0.55 9.40 2.65
CA ASP A 82 -1.59 10.41 2.54
C ASP A 82 -1.97 10.87 3.96
N ASP A 83 -1.74 12.16 4.22
CA ASP A 83 -2.12 12.81 5.48
C ASP A 83 -3.60 13.19 5.50
N ARG A 84 -4.34 12.97 4.40
CA ARG A 84 -5.78 13.16 4.38
C ARG A 84 -6.38 12.00 5.17
N GLN A 85 -6.44 12.21 6.48
CA GLN A 85 -7.48 11.66 7.32
C GLN A 85 -8.79 11.97 6.60
N LEU A 86 -9.32 11.01 5.85
CA LEU A 86 -10.60 11.19 5.20
C LEU A 86 -11.58 11.52 6.33
N ASP A 87 -12.14 12.72 6.29
CA ASP A 87 -13.37 13.17 6.94
C ASP A 87 -14.56 12.25 6.50
N THR A 88 -14.40 10.92 6.51
CA THR A 88 -15.47 9.93 6.31
C THR A 88 -16.29 9.78 7.60
N GLN A 89 -16.58 10.92 8.24
CA GLN A 89 -17.47 11.09 9.39
C GLN A 89 -18.10 12.50 9.28
N ARG A 90 -18.87 12.75 8.22
CA ARG A 90 -19.92 13.80 8.20
C ARG A 90 -20.87 13.55 7.03
N GLY A 91 -21.90 12.75 7.27
CA GLY A 91 -22.95 12.48 6.29
C GLY A 91 -24.08 11.67 6.88
N CYS A 92 -24.91 12.35 7.69
CA CYS A 92 -26.22 11.97 8.28
C CYS A 92 -26.28 10.77 9.22
#